data_AF-A0A9X1LBG6-F1
#
_entry.id   AF-A0A9X1LBG6-F1
#
_cell.length_a   1.000
_cell.length_b   1.000
_cell.length_c   1.000
_cell.angle_alpha   90.00
_cell.angle_beta   90.00
_cell.angle_gamma   90.00
#
_symmetry.space_group_name_H-M   'P 1'
#
loop_
_entity.id
_entity.type
_entity.pdbx_description
1 polymer ?
#
loop_
_entity_poly.entity_id
_entity_poly.type
_entity_poly.pdbx_seq_one_letter_code
_entity_poly.pdbx_strand_id
1 'polypeptide(L)'
;MKRTGQTPEETHYLMIKEWQDGKLVLNQPAGHIENNESALDAVIRETKEESGWQIKPLGILGLYAFTPFEGADTYHRLCFVCEPLYDTKEPLDEDIVSSHWLTYDEIMALPHRSPLIKTCIEDSQNNPIMPLTFLSNRHLSPVPTR
;
A
#
# COMPACT_ATOMS: atom_id res chain seq x y z
N MET A 1 -3.76 1.97 4.23
CA MET A 1 -3.81 2.30 5.67
C MET A 1 -4.95 3.27 5.94
N LYS A 2 -5.68 3.14 7.06
CA LYS A 2 -6.81 4.02 7.41
C LYS A 2 -6.74 4.53 8.84
N ARG A 3 -7.04 5.80 9.05
CA ARG A 3 -7.42 6.38 10.35
C ARG A 3 -8.92 6.56 10.33
N THR A 4 -9.61 5.85 11.22
CA THR A 4 -11.05 5.95 11.32
C THR A 4 -11.44 7.24 12.05
N GLY A 5 -12.31 8.03 11.43
CA GLY A 5 -13.06 9.10 12.09
C GLY A 5 -14.33 8.56 12.77
N GLN A 6 -15.22 9.44 13.23
CA GLN A 6 -16.50 9.03 13.80
C GLN A 6 -17.47 8.53 12.72
N THR A 7 -17.21 8.87 11.46
CA THR A 7 -17.98 8.44 10.27
C THR A 7 -17.06 7.94 9.12
N PRO A 8 -17.60 7.19 8.13
CA PRO A 8 -16.83 6.79 6.94
C PRO A 8 -16.27 7.97 6.15
N GLU A 9 -17.01 9.07 6.05
CA GLU A 9 -16.63 10.32 5.37
C GLU A 9 -15.37 10.95 6.00
N GLU A 10 -15.21 10.80 7.32
CA GLU A 10 -14.07 11.30 8.09
C GLU A 10 -12.89 10.31 8.13
N THR A 11 -13.00 9.17 7.45
CA THR A 11 -11.90 8.21 7.38
C THR A 11 -10.82 8.76 6.46
N HIS A 12 -9.62 8.92 7.02
CA HIS A 12 -8.46 9.37 6.25
C HIS A 12 -7.59 8.18 5.86
N TYR A 13 -7.11 8.19 4.64
CA TYR A 13 -6.21 7.19 4.08
C TYR A 13 -4.82 7.79 3.88
N LEU A 14 -3.81 7.01 4.21
CA LEU A 14 -2.42 7.40 3.96
C LEU A 14 -2.12 7.21 2.47
N MET A 15 -1.74 8.30 1.83
CA MET A 15 -1.42 8.39 0.42
C MET A 15 -0.06 9.05 0.23
N ILE A 16 0.60 8.74 -0.88
CA ILE A 16 1.83 9.38 -1.33
C ILE A 16 1.60 10.07 -2.67
N LYS A 17 2.41 11.10 -2.94
CA LYS A 17 2.50 11.76 -4.24
C LYS A 17 3.84 11.43 -4.87
N GLU A 18 3.82 10.97 -6.11
CA GLU A 18 5.00 10.61 -6.90
C GLU A 18 4.84 11.11 -8.33
N TRP A 19 5.95 11.19 -9.07
CA TRP A 19 5.93 11.52 -10.50
C TRP A 19 5.82 10.25 -11.34
N GLN A 20 4.87 10.23 -12.27
CA GLN A 20 4.74 9.18 -13.28
C GLN A 20 4.49 9.83 -14.65
N ASP A 21 5.36 9.57 -15.61
CA ASP A 21 5.28 10.12 -16.98
C ASP A 21 5.05 11.64 -17.02
N GLY A 22 5.75 12.37 -16.13
CA GLY A 22 5.65 13.83 -16.02
C GLY A 22 4.37 14.35 -15.36
N LYS A 23 3.55 13.47 -14.77
CA LYS A 23 2.35 13.83 -14.02
C LYS A 23 2.53 13.50 -12.54
N LEU A 24 2.09 14.41 -11.68
CA LEU A 24 2.03 14.16 -10.25
C LEU A 24 0.76 13.35 -9.97
N VAL A 25 0.92 12.15 -9.43
CA VAL A 25 -0.18 11.20 -9.19
C VAL A 25 -0.21 10.76 -7.73
N LEU A 26 -1.38 10.34 -7.26
CA LEU A 26 -1.55 9.67 -5.97
C LEU A 26 -1.35 8.17 -6.10
N ASN A 27 -0.71 7.61 -5.08
CA ASN A 27 -0.63 6.18 -4.84
C ASN A 27 -0.83 5.89 -3.34
N GLN A 28 -1.22 4.66 -2.98
CA GLN A 28 -0.97 4.20 -1.61
C GLN A 28 0.50 3.80 -1.52
N PRO A 29 1.13 3.87 -0.33
CA PRO A 29 2.46 3.33 -0.16
C PRO A 29 2.53 1.88 -0.66
N ALA A 30 3.42 1.60 -1.60
CA ALA A 30 3.48 0.34 -2.33
C ALA A 30 4.76 0.19 -3.14
N GLY A 31 5.47 -0.92 -2.91
CA GLY A 31 6.56 -1.36 -3.76
C GLY A 31 6.63 -2.87 -3.91
N HIS A 32 7.81 -3.36 -4.29
CA HIS A 32 8.04 -4.77 -4.58
C HIS A 32 8.45 -5.52 -3.33
N ILE A 33 8.11 -6.81 -3.27
CA ILE A 33 8.68 -7.71 -2.26
C ILE A 33 10.10 -8.07 -2.70
N GLU A 34 11.08 -7.86 -1.83
CA GLU A 34 12.47 -8.18 -2.10
C GLU A 34 12.80 -9.66 -1.88
N ASN A 35 14.00 -10.07 -2.31
CA ASN A 35 14.48 -11.44 -2.12
C ASN A 35 14.64 -11.76 -0.62
N ASN A 36 14.08 -12.90 -0.20
CA ASN A 36 14.06 -13.34 1.20
C ASN A 36 13.25 -12.42 2.14
N GLU A 37 12.37 -11.59 1.58
CA GLU A 37 11.47 -10.72 2.32
C GLU A 37 10.05 -11.30 2.37
N SER A 38 9.38 -11.17 3.51
CA SER A 38 7.97 -11.57 3.58
C SER A 38 7.07 -10.43 3.09
N ALA A 39 5.87 -10.76 2.61
CA ALA A 39 4.92 -9.71 2.21
C ALA A 39 4.55 -8.75 3.37
N LEU A 40 4.63 -9.22 4.62
CA LEU A 40 4.39 -8.39 5.80
C LEU A 40 5.54 -7.44 6.09
N ASP A 41 6.78 -7.91 5.91
CA ASP A 41 7.97 -7.06 6.08
C ASP A 41 8.02 -6.02 4.96
N ALA A 42 7.73 -6.43 3.71
CA ALA A 42 7.66 -5.53 2.57
C ALA A 42 6.65 -4.40 2.79
N VAL A 43 5.39 -4.70 3.16
CA VAL A 43 4.39 -3.63 3.37
C VAL A 43 4.78 -2.69 4.51
N ILE A 44 5.48 -3.18 5.54
CA ILE A 44 5.98 -2.34 6.62
C ILE A 44 7.13 -1.43 6.13
N ARG A 45 8.12 -2.01 5.45
CA ARG A 45 9.28 -1.30 4.90
C ARG A 45 8.86 -0.25 3.90
N GLU A 46 8.14 -0.64 2.85
CA GLU A 46 7.66 0.25 1.78
C GLU A 46 6.83 1.40 2.35
N THR A 47 5.93 1.11 3.30
CA THR A 47 5.15 2.20 3.91
C THR A 47 6.04 3.16 4.71
N LYS A 48 7.05 2.65 5.42
CA LYS A 48 7.96 3.50 6.18
C LYS A 48 8.80 4.37 5.24
N GLU A 49 9.42 3.78 4.23
CA GLU A 49 10.29 4.43 3.25
C GLU A 49 9.55 5.50 2.45
N GLU A 50 8.35 5.19 1.95
CA GLU A 50 7.63 6.13 1.09
C GLU A 50 6.80 7.16 1.84
N SER A 51 6.36 6.87 3.07
CA SER A 51 5.43 7.75 3.79
C SER A 51 5.93 8.32 5.11
N GLY A 52 7.02 7.77 5.63
CA GLY A 52 7.55 8.07 6.96
C GLY A 52 6.75 7.42 8.09
N TRP A 53 5.72 6.62 7.82
CA TRP A 53 4.88 6.00 8.86
C TRP A 53 5.33 4.59 9.21
N GLN A 54 5.51 4.34 10.50
CA GLN A 54 5.54 2.98 11.03
C GLN A 54 4.12 2.45 11.18
N ILE A 55 3.92 1.19 10.78
CA ILE A 55 2.59 0.60 10.66
C ILE A 55 2.50 -0.77 11.33
N LYS A 56 1.27 -1.21 11.58
CA LYS A 56 0.92 -2.58 11.95
C LYS A 56 -0.08 -3.16 10.96
N PRO A 57 0.27 -4.20 10.17
CA PRO A 57 -0.69 -4.92 9.35
C PRO A 57 -1.78 -5.58 10.20
N LEU A 58 -3.04 -5.46 9.78
CA LEU A 58 -4.20 -6.04 10.47
C LEU A 58 -4.80 -7.22 9.71
N GLY A 59 -4.77 -7.18 8.39
CA GLY A 59 -5.34 -8.21 7.52
C GLY A 59 -5.05 -7.95 6.05
N ILE A 60 -5.23 -8.99 5.24
CA ILE A 60 -5.13 -8.90 3.79
C ILE A 60 -6.47 -8.38 3.28
N LEU A 61 -6.45 -7.29 2.52
CA LEU A 61 -7.64 -6.79 1.86
C LEU A 61 -7.98 -7.62 0.61
N GLY A 62 -6.97 -7.90 -0.20
CA GLY A 62 -7.15 -8.65 -1.44
C GLY A 62 -5.85 -8.78 -2.25
N LEU A 63 -5.92 -9.62 -3.28
CA LEU A 63 -4.90 -9.75 -4.31
C LEU A 63 -5.49 -9.26 -5.63
N TYR A 64 -4.88 -8.22 -6.20
CA TYR A 64 -5.38 -7.55 -7.40
C TYR A 64 -4.41 -7.73 -8.55
N ALA A 65 -4.91 -8.13 -9.72
CA ALA A 65 -4.11 -8.19 -10.94
C ALA A 65 -4.33 -6.92 -11.77
N PHE A 66 -3.26 -6.34 -12.31
CA PHE A 66 -3.32 -5.14 -13.14
C PHE A 66 -2.27 -5.18 -14.24
N THR A 67 -2.67 -4.87 -15.47
CA THR A 67 -1.77 -4.69 -16.62
C THR A 67 -1.95 -3.26 -17.12
N PRO A 68 -0.95 -2.37 -16.99
CA PRO A 68 -1.12 -0.94 -17.24
C PRO A 68 -1.50 -0.57 -18.68
N PHE A 69 -0.92 -1.25 -19.66
CA PHE A 69 -1.15 -1.05 -21.09
C PHE A 69 -0.78 -2.30 -21.87
N GLU A 70 -1.14 -2.35 -23.16
CA GLU A 70 -0.84 -3.48 -24.03
C GLU A 70 0.69 -3.71 -24.16
N GLY A 71 1.13 -4.93 -23.82
CA GLY A 71 2.55 -5.30 -23.82
C GLY A 71 3.31 -4.98 -22.52
N ALA A 72 2.65 -4.38 -21.51
CA ALA A 72 3.23 -4.23 -20.18
C ALA A 72 3.18 -5.55 -19.39
N ASP A 73 4.05 -5.67 -18.39
CA ASP A 73 3.99 -6.76 -17.42
C ASP A 73 2.71 -6.67 -16.57
N THR A 74 2.18 -7.84 -16.18
CA THR A 74 1.06 -7.95 -15.24
C THR A 74 1.56 -7.94 -13.81
N TYR A 75 1.10 -6.97 -13.02
CA TYR A 75 1.37 -6.87 -11.60
C TYR A 75 0.32 -7.62 -10.78
N HIS A 76 0.78 -8.31 -9.74
CA HIS A 76 -0.08 -8.90 -8.71
C HIS A 76 0.15 -8.15 -7.40
N ARG A 77 -0.81 -7.30 -7.03
CA ARG A 77 -0.74 -6.44 -5.86
C ARG A 77 -1.45 -7.09 -4.69
N LEU A 78 -0.69 -7.48 -3.67
CA LEU A 78 -1.24 -7.87 -2.39
C LEU A 78 -1.49 -6.61 -1.55
N CYS A 79 -2.75 -6.32 -1.24
CA CYS A 79 -3.13 -5.13 -0.48
C CYS A 79 -3.44 -5.49 0.97
N PHE A 80 -3.01 -4.64 1.90
CA PHE A 80 -3.22 -4.83 3.34
C PHE A 80 -4.01 -3.68 3.94
N VAL A 81 -4.84 -4.02 4.93
CA VAL A 81 -5.37 -3.03 5.87
C VAL A 81 -4.42 -2.96 7.05
N CYS A 82 -3.97 -1.74 7.37
CA CYS A 82 -2.97 -1.48 8.38
C CYS A 82 -3.40 -0.33 9.30
N GLU A 83 -2.96 -0.41 10.55
CA GLU A 83 -3.08 0.64 11.57
C GLU A 83 -1.79 1.48 11.61
N PRO A 84 -1.89 2.83 11.64
CA PRO A 84 -0.74 3.70 11.86
C PRO A 84 -0.27 3.61 13.32
N LEU A 85 1.03 3.47 13.54
CA LEU A 85 1.60 3.51 14.88
C LEU A 85 2.17 4.90 15.19
N TYR A 86 3.16 5.35 14.43
CA TYR A 86 3.78 6.66 14.61
C TYR A 86 4.48 7.14 13.34
N ASP A 87 4.66 8.46 13.25
CA ASP A 87 5.46 9.12 12.24
C ASP A 87 6.92 9.06 12.68
N THR A 88 7.76 8.44 11.84
CA THR A 88 9.18 8.23 12.12
C THR A 88 10.01 9.50 11.96
N LYS A 89 9.49 10.50 11.23
CA LYS A 89 10.21 11.71 10.81
C LYS A 89 11.47 11.43 9.98
N GLU A 90 11.64 10.21 9.50
CA GLU A 90 12.71 9.86 8.57
C GLU A 90 12.45 10.52 7.20
N PRO A 91 13.50 10.85 6.44
CA PRO A 91 13.34 11.28 5.05
C PRO A 91 12.59 10.23 4.23
N LEU A 92 11.76 10.71 3.30
CA LEU A 92 11.10 9.84 2.34
C LEU A 92 12.09 9.45 1.24
N ASP A 93 11.81 8.35 0.55
CA ASP A 93 12.52 7.96 -0.67
C ASP A 93 12.55 9.10 -1.71
N GLU A 94 13.63 9.16 -2.49
CA GLU A 94 13.91 10.26 -3.42
C GLU A 94 12.83 10.44 -4.49
N ASP A 95 12.16 9.34 -4.87
CA ASP A 95 11.08 9.31 -5.85
C ASP A 95 9.73 9.81 -5.29
N ILE A 96 9.63 9.98 -3.97
CA ILE A 96 8.41 10.43 -3.30
C ILE A 96 8.45 11.93 -3.02
N VAL A 97 7.45 12.62 -3.55
CA VAL A 97 7.30 14.08 -3.37
C VAL A 97 6.77 14.41 -1.98
N SER A 98 5.78 13.67 -1.48
CA SER A 98 5.18 13.89 -0.15
C SER A 98 4.19 12.79 0.25
N SER A 99 3.94 12.66 1.55
CA SER A 99 2.88 11.81 2.12
C SER A 99 1.77 12.64 2.77
N HIS A 100 0.52 12.17 2.66
CA HIS A 100 -0.68 12.87 3.12
C HIS A 100 -1.70 11.90 3.71
N TRP A 101 -2.45 12.38 4.70
CA TRP A 101 -3.67 11.74 5.15
C TRP A 101 -4.85 12.44 4.47
N LEU A 102 -5.57 11.74 3.60
CA LEU A 102 -6.62 12.31 2.77
C LEU A 102 -7.94 11.56 2.95
N THR A 103 -9.06 12.28 2.89
CA THR A 103 -10.40 11.70 2.81
C THR A 103 -10.66 11.06 1.45
N TYR A 104 -11.73 10.26 1.35
CA TYR A 104 -12.12 9.65 0.08
C TYR A 104 -12.31 10.69 -1.04
N ASP A 105 -13.03 11.76 -0.76
CA ASP A 105 -13.33 12.82 -1.74
C ASP A 105 -12.07 13.54 -2.21
N GLU A 106 -11.15 13.84 -1.29
CA GLU A 106 -9.85 14.45 -1.63
C GLU A 106 -9.02 13.55 -2.53
N ILE A 107 -9.06 12.23 -2.31
CA ILE A 107 -8.36 11.25 -3.16
C ILE A 107 -9.02 11.20 -4.54
N MET A 108 -10.34 11.16 -4.62
CA MET A 108 -11.06 11.09 -5.90
C MET A 108 -10.91 12.36 -6.74
N ALA A 109 -10.60 13.50 -6.12
CA ALA A 109 -10.36 14.76 -6.81
C ALA A 109 -8.96 14.88 -7.45
N LEU A 110 -8.06 13.92 -7.22
CA LEU A 110 -6.67 13.95 -7.68
C LEU A 110 -6.36 12.82 -8.67
N PRO A 111 -5.36 12.98 -9.57
CA PRO A 111 -4.96 11.92 -10.49
C PRO A 111 -4.41 10.70 -9.77
N HIS A 112 -4.75 9.49 -10.24
CA HIS A 112 -4.30 8.22 -9.64
C HIS A 112 -3.24 7.55 -10.50
N ARG A 113 -2.26 6.90 -9.85
CA ARG A 113 -1.24 6.08 -10.50
C ARG A 113 -1.80 4.86 -11.24
N SER A 114 -2.94 4.35 -10.76
CA SER A 114 -3.62 3.20 -11.35
C SER A 114 -5.10 3.18 -10.93
N PRO A 115 -5.98 2.45 -11.64
CA PRO A 115 -7.36 2.23 -11.18
C PRO A 115 -7.44 1.51 -9.82
N LEU A 116 -6.37 0.80 -9.41
CA LEU A 116 -6.33 0.10 -8.13
C LEU A 116 -6.41 1.05 -6.92
N ILE A 117 -6.07 2.33 -7.09
CA ILE A 117 -6.16 3.31 -5.99
C ILE A 117 -7.59 3.38 -5.47
N LYS A 118 -8.55 3.60 -6.36
CA LYS A 118 -9.97 3.65 -6.06
C LYS A 118 -10.49 2.29 -5.59
N THR A 119 -10.20 1.22 -6.34
CA THR A 119 -10.69 -0.13 -6.01
C THR A 119 -10.29 -0.57 -4.61
N CYS A 120 -9.01 -0.40 -4.22
CA CYS A 120 -8.57 -0.80 -2.88
C CYS A 120 -9.23 0.03 -1.77
N ILE A 121 -9.53 1.31 -2.01
CA ILE A 121 -10.23 2.13 -0.99
C ILE A 121 -11.67 1.66 -0.82
N GLU A 122 -12.41 1.50 -1.92
CA GLU A 122 -13.80 1.03 -1.90
C GLU A 122 -13.91 -0.37 -1.28
N ASP A 123 -13.02 -1.30 -1.64
CA ASP A 123 -13.00 -2.63 -1.04
C ASP A 123 -12.70 -2.58 0.46
N SER A 124 -11.84 -1.66 0.93
CA SER A 124 -11.53 -1.53 2.36
C SER A 124 -12.71 -1.06 3.22
N GLN A 125 -13.75 -0.50 2.58
CA GLN A 125 -14.99 -0.05 3.18
C GLN A 125 -16.07 -1.14 3.14
N ASN A 126 -16.07 -1.96 2.09
CA ASN A 126 -17.19 -2.86 1.78
C ASN A 126 -16.89 -4.34 2.02
N ASN A 127 -15.61 -4.74 2.02
CA ASN A 127 -15.22 -6.14 2.09
C ASN A 127 -14.65 -6.52 3.46
N PRO A 128 -14.84 -7.78 3.91
CA PRO A 128 -14.12 -8.31 5.05
C PRO A 128 -12.62 -8.43 4.73
N ILE A 129 -11.78 -8.25 5.74
CA ILE A 129 -10.33 -8.50 5.63
C ILE A 129 -10.04 -9.97 5.94
N MET A 130 -9.14 -10.59 5.19
CA MET A 130 -8.68 -11.94 5.47
C MET A 130 -7.59 -11.93 6.56
N PRO A 131 -7.55 -12.96 7.45
CA PRO A 131 -6.51 -13.05 8.47
C PRO A 131 -5.10 -13.16 7.88
N LEU A 132 -4.12 -12.54 8.55
CA LEU A 132 -2.70 -12.63 8.14
C LEU A 132 -2.15 -14.06 8.20
N THR A 133 -2.81 -14.98 8.93
CA THR A 133 -2.44 -16.41 8.99
C THR A 133 -2.58 -17.15 7.66
N PHE A 134 -3.19 -16.52 6.66
CA PHE A 134 -3.21 -17.03 5.28
C PHE A 134 -1.87 -16.84 4.55
N LEU A 135 -0.96 -16.03 5.10
CA LEU A 135 0.41 -15.92 4.61
C LEU A 135 1.32 -16.92 5.32
N SER A 136 2.16 -17.61 4.54
CA SER A 136 3.12 -18.59 5.06
C SER A 136 4.52 -18.26 4.59
N ASN A 137 5.41 -18.01 5.55
CA ASN A 137 6.83 -17.75 5.30
C ASN A 137 7.71 -18.99 5.60
N ARG A 138 7.10 -20.18 5.73
CA ARG A 138 7.80 -21.42 6.18
C ARG A 138 9.05 -21.75 5.36
N HIS A 139 9.07 -21.37 4.08
CA HIS A 139 10.15 -21.63 3.14
C HIS A 139 10.78 -20.34 2.64
N LEU A 140 10.60 -19.22 3.35
CA LEU A 140 11.26 -17.94 3.06
C LEU A 140 12.69 -17.96 3.59
N SER A 141 13.48 -18.91 3.11
CA SER A 141 14.90 -19.06 3.36
C SER A 141 15.46 -20.04 2.33
N PRO A 142 16.69 -19.84 1.84
CA PRO A 142 17.30 -20.80 0.93
C PRO A 142 17.33 -22.20 1.54
N VAL A 143 16.89 -23.21 0.78
CA VAL A 143 17.08 -24.61 1.18
C VAL A 143 18.60 -24.86 1.24
N PRO A 144 19.16 -25.33 2.37
CA PRO A 144 20.58 -25.62 2.43
C PRO A 144 20.96 -26.63 1.33
N THR A 145 21.95 -26.30 0.51
CA THR A 145 22.55 -27.26 -0.40
C THR A 145 23.19 -28.37 0.41
N ARG A 146 22.85 -29.62 0.09
CA ARG A 146 23.44 -30.82 0.71
C ARG A 146 24.93 -30.94 0.44
#